data_AF-A0A096ALI3-F1
#
_entry.id   AF-A0A096ALI3-F1
#
_cell.length_a   1.000
_cell.length_b   1.000
_cell.length_c   1.000
_cell.angle_alpha   90.00
_cell.angle_beta   90.00
_cell.angle_gamma   90.00
#
_symmetry.space_group_name_H-M   'P 1'
#
loop_
_entity.id
_entity.type
_entity.pdbx_description
1 polymer ?
#
loop_
_entity_poly.entity_id
_entity_poly.type
_entity_poly.pdbx_seq_one_letter_code
_entity_poly.pdbx_strand_id
1 'polypeptide(L)'
;MIESYENITQAMAIKELALNSKEAKFIVDALRQKEDYEGICGRVRDIIDTNHVQVVRIEDHKEYMDVEIIGTLREYLELVDVLEKELMIVRVKPQQFTYNQGYLHITFHVVVV
;
A
#
# COMPACT_ATOMS: atom_id res chain seq x y z
N MET A 1 6.17 -17.22 -18.24
CA MET A 1 6.78 -15.97 -17.75
C MET A 1 5.71 -14.90 -17.84
N ILE A 2 5.35 -14.27 -16.72
CA ILE A 2 4.23 -13.34 -16.65
C ILE A 2 4.75 -11.93 -16.98
N GLU A 3 4.53 -11.46 -18.21
CA GLU A 3 4.80 -10.10 -18.68
C GLU A 3 4.08 -9.01 -17.84
N SER A 4 3.12 -9.40 -17.00
CA SER A 4 2.39 -8.49 -16.10
C SER A 4 3.19 -8.05 -14.86
N TYR A 5 4.14 -8.84 -14.36
CA TYR A 5 4.90 -8.49 -13.14
C TYR A 5 5.92 -7.38 -13.40
N GLU A 6 6.62 -7.44 -14.52
CA GLU A 6 7.58 -6.41 -14.94
C GLU A 6 6.88 -5.08 -15.24
N ASN A 7 5.70 -5.12 -15.88
CA ASN A 7 4.91 -3.93 -16.18
C ASN A 7 4.37 -3.24 -14.90
N ILE A 8 3.93 -4.01 -13.90
CA ILE A 8 3.49 -3.46 -12.61
C ILE A 8 4.68 -2.86 -11.85
N THR A 9 5.80 -3.57 -11.81
CA THR A 9 7.02 -3.10 -11.13
C THR A 9 7.57 -1.82 -11.78
N GLN A 10 7.54 -1.73 -13.12
CA GLN A 10 7.96 -0.54 -13.85
C GLN A 10 7.01 0.65 -13.65
N ALA A 11 5.70 0.44 -13.70
CA ALA A 11 4.72 1.51 -13.46
C ALA A 11 4.87 2.09 -12.05
N MET A 12 5.16 1.23 -11.06
CA MET A 12 5.42 1.64 -9.69
C MET A 12 6.77 2.35 -9.52
N ALA A 13 7.83 1.88 -10.18
CA ALA A 13 9.12 2.54 -10.17
C ALA A 13 9.08 3.96 -10.78
N ILE A 14 8.28 4.16 -11.83
CA ILE A 14 8.06 5.50 -12.44
C ILE A 14 7.37 6.44 -11.45
N LYS A 15 6.36 5.93 -10.71
CA LYS A 15 5.65 6.71 -9.68
C LYS A 15 6.58 7.09 -8.51
N GLU A 16 7.45 6.17 -8.07
CA GLU A 16 8.41 6.40 -6.98
C GLU A 16 9.53 7.40 -7.35
N LEU A 17 9.99 7.39 -8.60
CA LEU A 17 10.98 8.36 -9.13
C LEU A 17 10.44 9.80 -9.15
N ALA A 18 9.15 9.99 -9.43
CA ALA A 18 8.51 11.31 -9.41
C ALA A 18 8.37 11.89 -7.98
N LEU A 19 8.34 11.02 -6.97
CA LEU A 19 8.14 11.38 -5.56
C LEU A 19 9.43 11.66 -4.77
N ASN A 20 10.61 11.37 -5.35
CA ASN A 20 11.93 11.59 -4.72
C ASN A 20 12.46 13.03 -4.83
N SER A 21 11.58 14.03 -5.06
CA SER A 21 11.99 15.42 -4.92
C SER A 21 12.22 15.73 -3.43
N LYS A 22 13.29 16.49 -3.13
CA LYS A 22 13.76 16.81 -1.77
C LYS A 22 12.71 17.42 -0.82
N GLU A 23 11.54 17.81 -1.32
CA GLU A 23 10.45 18.43 -0.55
C GLU A 23 9.68 17.42 0.32
N ALA A 24 9.59 16.14 -0.08
CA ALA A 24 8.82 15.14 0.68
C ALA A 24 9.41 14.86 2.08
N LYS A 25 10.73 14.94 2.21
CA LYS A 25 11.45 14.59 3.45
C LYS A 25 11.18 15.57 4.61
N PHE A 26 10.80 16.81 4.31
CA PHE A 26 10.58 17.85 5.32
C PHE A 26 9.15 17.82 5.90
N ILE A 27 8.17 17.33 5.13
CA ILE A 27 6.77 17.22 5.55
C ILE A 27 6.57 16.01 6.49
N VAL A 28 7.31 14.94 6.22
CA VAL A 28 7.38 13.69 7.00
C VAL A 28 7.74 13.92 8.48
N ASP A 29 8.82 14.67 8.75
CA ASP A 29 9.28 14.92 10.12
C ASP A 29 8.30 15.82 10.91
N ALA A 30 7.50 16.64 10.20
CA ALA A 30 6.49 17.51 10.81
C ALA A 30 5.17 16.77 11.12
N LEU A 31 4.81 15.75 10.33
CA LEU A 31 3.60 14.95 10.54
C LEU A 31 3.79 13.81 11.56
N ARG A 32 5.01 13.28 11.69
CA ARG A 32 5.42 12.38 12.78
C ARG A 32 5.14 12.92 14.20
N GLN A 33 4.95 14.23 14.35
CA GLN A 33 4.66 14.87 15.64
C GLN A 33 3.17 15.00 15.97
N LYS A 34 2.24 14.58 15.10
CA LYS A 34 0.80 14.83 15.31
C LYS A 34 -0.18 13.69 15.07
N GLU A 35 0.20 12.62 14.37
CA GLU A 35 -0.63 11.42 14.26
C GLU A 35 0.11 10.22 14.88
N ASP A 36 -0.54 9.57 15.84
CA ASP A 36 -0.05 8.34 16.46
C ASP A 36 -0.04 7.23 15.40
N TYR A 37 1.05 6.46 15.30
CA TYR A 37 1.18 5.36 14.35
C TYR A 37 0.01 4.37 14.47
N GLU A 38 -0.44 4.12 15.70
CA GLU A 38 -1.62 3.29 15.98
C GLU A 38 -2.90 3.87 15.34
N GLY A 39 -3.06 5.19 15.34
CA GLY A 39 -4.19 5.87 14.71
C GLY A 39 -4.19 5.73 13.18
N ILE A 40 -3.01 5.82 12.56
CA ILE A 40 -2.86 5.59 11.11
C ILE A 40 -3.16 4.14 10.77
N CYS A 41 -2.64 3.19 11.54
CA CYS A 41 -2.91 1.77 11.35
C CYS A 41 -4.40 1.44 11.50
N GLY A 42 -5.09 2.10 12.43
CA GLY A 42 -6.55 2.02 12.55
C GLY A 42 -7.27 2.47 11.28
N ARG A 43 -6.92 3.65 10.77
CA ARG A 43 -7.52 4.20 9.54
C ARG A 43 -7.22 3.34 8.30
N VAL A 44 -6.01 2.76 8.21
CA VAL A 44 -5.66 1.83 7.13
C VAL A 44 -6.61 0.63 7.12
N ARG A 45 -6.89 0.05 8.30
CA ARG A 45 -7.86 -1.06 8.42
C ARG A 45 -9.26 -0.66 8.02
N ASP A 46 -9.74 0.49 8.48
CA ASP A 46 -11.07 1.00 8.13
C ASP A 46 -11.22 1.18 6.61
N ILE A 47 -10.17 1.68 5.93
CA ILE A 47 -10.14 1.83 4.47
C ILE A 47 -10.16 0.45 3.79
N ILE A 48 -9.35 -0.50 4.26
CA ILE A 48 -9.30 -1.85 3.67
C ILE A 48 -10.67 -2.54 3.81
N ASP A 49 -11.28 -2.48 4.99
CA ASP A 49 -12.58 -3.11 5.28
C ASP A 49 -13.71 -2.51 4.43
N THR A 50 -13.62 -1.22 4.08
CA THR A 50 -14.64 -0.53 3.28
C THR A 50 -14.47 -0.71 1.77
N ASN A 51 -13.28 -1.11 1.28
CA ASN A 51 -12.99 -1.24 -0.16
C ASN A 51 -13.37 -2.59 -0.77
N HIS A 52 -14.21 -3.39 -0.10
CA HIS A 52 -14.76 -4.66 -0.60
C HIS A 52 -13.72 -5.69 -1.10
N VAL A 53 -12.46 -5.57 -0.67
CA VAL A 53 -11.41 -6.55 -0.97
C VAL A 53 -11.50 -7.72 0.01
N GLN A 54 -11.18 -8.93 -0.46
CA GLN A 54 -11.10 -10.08 0.43
C GLN A 54 -9.75 -10.08 1.15
N VAL A 55 -9.74 -9.63 2.41
CA VAL A 55 -8.55 -9.66 3.26
C VAL A 55 -8.27 -11.09 3.73
N VAL A 56 -7.05 -11.55 3.50
CA VAL A 56 -6.53 -12.83 4.01
C VAL A 56 -5.87 -12.62 5.36
N ARG A 57 -5.01 -11.60 5.45
CA ARG A 57 -4.19 -11.34 6.63
C ARG A 57 -3.77 -9.87 6.69
N ILE A 58 -3.75 -9.31 7.89
CA ILE A 58 -3.11 -8.04 8.21
C ILE A 58 -2.19 -8.29 9.40
N GLU A 59 -0.92 -7.91 9.29
CA GLU A 59 0.07 -8.06 10.35
C GLU A 59 0.76 -6.71 10.62
N ASP A 60 0.73 -6.28 11.88
CA ASP A 60 1.36 -5.02 12.28
C ASP A 60 2.83 -5.25 12.64
N HIS A 61 3.68 -4.38 12.12
CA HIS A 61 5.07 -4.27 12.54
C HIS A 61 5.32 -2.92 13.18
N LYS A 62 6.53 -2.68 13.68
CA LYS A 62 6.86 -1.42 14.37
C LYS A 62 6.83 -0.19 13.46
N GLU A 63 6.99 -0.38 12.15
CA GLU A 63 7.19 0.71 11.19
C GLU A 63 6.32 0.57 9.92
N TYR A 64 5.64 -0.57 9.74
CA TYR A 64 4.81 -0.85 8.57
C TYR A 64 3.76 -1.94 8.89
N MET A 65 2.76 -2.08 8.04
CA MET A 65 1.79 -3.17 8.10
C MET A 65 1.90 -4.05 6.86
N ASP A 66 1.89 -5.36 7.06
CA ASP A 66 1.77 -6.33 5.98
C ASP A 66 0.30 -6.62 5.73
N VAL A 67 -0.13 -6.47 4.47
CA VAL A 67 -1.50 -6.71 4.06
C VAL A 67 -1.50 -7.74 2.94
N GLU A 68 -2.37 -8.73 3.11
CA GLU A 68 -2.55 -9.84 2.20
C GLU A 68 -4.01 -9.89 1.78
N ILE A 69 -4.26 -9.77 0.48
CA ILE A 69 -5.61 -9.78 -0.09
C ILE A 69 -5.72 -10.78 -1.24
N ILE A 70 -6.94 -11.24 -1.46
CA ILE A 70 -7.36 -11.98 -2.65
C ILE A 70 -8.29 -11.07 -3.45
N GLY A 71 -8.03 -10.94 -4.74
CA GLY A 71 -8.89 -10.16 -5.62
C GLY A 71 -8.32 -10.06 -7.03
N THR A 72 -8.53 -8.89 -7.63
CA THR A 72 -8.03 -8.50 -8.95
C THR A 72 -6.99 -7.40 -8.82
N LEU A 73 -6.17 -7.25 -9.87
CA LEU A 73 -5.21 -6.14 -9.93
C LEU A 73 -5.90 -4.77 -9.88
N ARG A 74 -7.12 -4.65 -10.42
CA ARG A 74 -7.88 -3.40 -10.39
C ARG A 74 -8.25 -3.01 -8.97
N GLU A 75 -8.84 -3.93 -8.20
CA GLU A 75 -9.24 -3.68 -6.82
C GLU A 75 -8.03 -3.30 -5.95
N TYR A 76 -6.89 -3.96 -6.15
CA TYR A 76 -5.64 -3.56 -5.49
C TYR A 76 -5.21 -2.13 -5.83
N LEU A 77 -5.20 -1.77 -7.12
CA LEU A 77 -4.81 -0.42 -7.55
C LEU A 77 -5.76 0.66 -7.02
N GLU A 78 -7.06 0.37 -6.98
CA GLU A 78 -8.07 1.25 -6.37
C GLU A 78 -7.84 1.42 -4.87
N LEU A 79 -7.61 0.33 -4.14
CA LEU A 79 -7.27 0.37 -2.72
C LEU A 79 -6.01 1.19 -2.43
N VAL A 80 -4.94 0.99 -3.23
CA VAL A 80 -3.70 1.77 -3.11
C VAL A 80 -3.95 3.27 -3.32
N ASP A 81 -4.73 3.62 -4.33
CA ASP A 81 -5.06 5.00 -4.64
C ASP A 81 -5.87 5.67 -3.51
N VAL A 82 -6.82 4.95 -2.90
CA VAL A 82 -7.58 5.43 -1.74
C VAL A 82 -6.66 5.60 -0.52
N LEU A 83 -5.85 4.59 -0.19
CA LEU A 83 -4.92 4.66 0.93
C LEU A 83 -3.97 5.86 0.82
N GLU A 84 -3.35 6.06 -0.34
CA GLU A 84 -2.40 7.18 -0.54
C GLU A 84 -3.09 8.56 -0.61
N LYS A 85 -4.36 8.63 -1.02
CA LYS A 85 -5.13 9.89 -1.05
C LYS A 85 -5.66 10.28 0.32
N GLU A 86 -6.21 9.33 1.08
CA GLU A 86 -6.80 9.58 2.39
C GLU A 86 -5.77 9.68 3.51
N LEU A 87 -4.62 9.01 3.32
CA LEU A 87 -3.50 9.00 4.24
C LEU A 87 -2.27 9.52 3.50
N MET A 88 -2.11 10.85 3.47
CA MET A 88 -1.03 11.53 2.74
C MET A 88 0.39 11.10 3.16
N ILE A 89 0.51 10.51 4.35
CA ILE A 89 1.75 9.98 4.95
C ILE A 89 1.89 8.47 4.79
N VAL A 90 1.09 7.83 3.95
CA VAL A 90 1.20 6.39 3.70
C VAL A 90 1.74 6.14 2.30
N ARG A 91 2.65 5.17 2.20
CA ARG A 91 3.13 4.61 0.94
C ARG A 91 2.85 3.12 0.91
N VAL A 92 2.28 2.66 -0.20
CA VAL A 92 2.06 1.24 -0.42
C VAL A 92 3.16 0.67 -1.32
N LYS A 93 3.84 -0.37 -0.84
CA LYS A 93 4.88 -1.08 -1.60
C LYS A 93 4.42 -2.51 -1.87
N PRO A 94 4.24 -2.95 -3.12
CA PRO A 94 3.93 -4.32 -3.43
C PRO A 94 5.10 -5.20 -3.02
N GLN A 95 4.79 -6.36 -2.46
CA GLN A 95 5.77 -7.35 -2.09
C GLN A 95 5.72 -8.54 -3.05
N GLN A 96 4.54 -9.10 -3.28
CA GLN A 96 4.38 -10.27 -4.14
C GLN A 96 2.98 -10.34 -4.77
N PHE A 97 2.94 -10.75 -6.04
CA PHE A 97 1.72 -11.12 -6.76
C PHE A 97 1.81 -12.59 -7.14
N THR A 98 0.87 -13.41 -6.67
CA THR A 98 0.82 -14.84 -6.97
C THR A 98 -0.55 -15.19 -7.53
N TYR A 99 -0.59 -15.73 -8.74
CA TYR A 99 -1.84 -16.23 -9.32
C TYR A 99 -2.06 -17.69 -8.91
N ASN A 100 -3.13 -17.98 -8.18
CA ASN A 100 -3.43 -19.33 -7.71
C ASN A 100 -4.91 -19.66 -7.91
N GLN A 101 -5.19 -20.80 -8.55
CA GLN A 101 -6.54 -21.36 -8.72
C GLN A 101 -7.62 -20.35 -9.22
N GLY A 102 -7.26 -19.42 -10.10
CA GLY A 102 -8.19 -18.46 -10.69
C GLY A 102 -8.22 -17.08 -10.02
N TYR A 103 -7.53 -16.92 -8.89
CA TYR A 103 -7.50 -15.69 -8.11
C TYR A 103 -6.09 -15.09 -8.03
N LEU A 104 -6.02 -13.76 -7.95
CA LEU A 104 -4.76 -13.06 -7.73
C LEU A 104 -4.59 -12.82 -6.23
N HIS A 105 -3.54 -13.42 -5.68
CA HIS A 105 -3.12 -13.24 -4.32
C HIS A 105 -2.06 -12.13 -4.27
N ILE A 106 -2.30 -11.11 -3.46
CA ILE A 106 -1.51 -9.87 -3.46
C ILE A 106 -1.04 -9.60 -2.03
N THR A 107 0.26 -9.45 -1.85
CA THR A 107 0.87 -9.03 -0.59
C THR A 107 1.57 -7.69 -0.80
N PHE A 108 1.37 -6.76 0.13
CA PHE A 108 1.97 -5.43 0.06
C PHE A 108 2.19 -4.86 1.46
N HIS A 109 3.15 -3.94 1.54
CA HIS A 109 3.50 -3.21 2.74
C HIS A 109 2.83 -1.85 2.72
N VAL A 110 2.20 -1.47 3.82
CA VAL A 110 1.72 -0.12 4.09
C VAL A 110 2.72 0.55 5.03
N VAL A 111 3.52 1.47 4.50
CA VAL A 111 4.59 2.15 5.24
C VAL A 111 4.14 3.56 5.56
N VAL A 112 4.24 3.96 6.83
CA VAL A 112 4.05 5.35 7.23
C VAL A 112 5.34 6.11 6.93
N VAL A 113 5.29 7.03 5.96
CA VAL A 113 6.39 7.94 5.61
C VAL A 113 6.38 9.16 6.49
#